data_AF-A0A7J4P5G2-F1
#
_entry.id   AF-A0A7J4P5G2-F1
#
_cell.length_a   1.000
_cell.length_b   1.000
_cell.length_c   1.000
_cell.angle_alpha   90.00
_cell.angle_beta   90.00
_cell.angle_gamma   90.00
#
_symmetry.space_group_name_H-M   'P 1'
#
loop_
_entity.id
_entity.type
_entity.pdbx_description
1 polymer ?
#
loop_
_entity_poly.entity_id
_entity_poly.type
_entity_poly.pdbx_seq_one_letter_code
_entity_poly.pdbx_strand_id
1 'polypeptide(L)'
;MDIDSGKVISKLVGDIVEKNQQFLSETRNHEKFKSLVPFLMQKNIDDIDFSMFDHDTRLHLLNALGAEHLKKGNIEASLKAFILASNRSALNEIGDYYVSCYQHSRAIEAYKLAGDNAKLLELGKRCLTEGNLKSAIEAFKVINDKRSLLDAGDEALKKSKYDFAIEIFNALENREKLVEVGKLCLADNDVTNAILAFKAAGQPEYLNEVGDVCLKNGSLKTAYEVYQMAGNQMMAAFIKQNFV
;
A
#
# COMPACT_ATOMS: atom_id res chain seq x y z
N MET A 1 -40.25 -55.04 -7.63
CA MET A 1 -38.81 -54.77 -7.78
C MET A 1 -38.29 -54.46 -6.39
N ASP A 2 -37.86 -55.49 -5.67
CA ASP A 2 -37.24 -55.29 -4.37
C ASP A 2 -35.83 -54.77 -4.60
N ILE A 3 -35.64 -53.49 -4.30
CA ILE A 3 -34.30 -52.93 -4.21
C ILE A 3 -33.66 -53.64 -3.02
N ASP A 4 -32.62 -54.43 -3.30
CA ASP A 4 -31.85 -55.18 -2.30
C ASP A 4 -31.13 -54.19 -1.38
N SER A 5 -31.86 -53.72 -0.37
CA SER A 5 -31.45 -52.71 0.61
C SER A 5 -30.12 -53.07 1.27
N GLY A 6 -29.82 -54.38 1.41
CA GLY A 6 -28.55 -54.86 1.95
C GLY A 6 -27.35 -54.52 1.06
N LYS A 7 -27.48 -54.64 -0.27
CA LYS A 7 -26.41 -54.26 -1.20
C LYS A 7 -26.18 -52.76 -1.24
N VAL A 8 -27.26 -51.96 -1.22
CA VAL A 8 -27.17 -50.49 -1.20
C VAL A 8 -26.48 -50.01 0.07
N ILE A 9 -26.85 -50.56 1.24
CA ILE A 9 -26.21 -50.23 2.52
C ILE A 9 -24.74 -50.66 2.53
N SER A 10 -24.40 -51.85 2.03
CA SER A 10 -23.01 -52.31 1.99
C SER A 10 -22.11 -51.42 1.13
N LYS A 11 -22.64 -50.91 0.00
CA LYS A 11 -21.92 -50.01 -0.90
C LYS A 11 -21.73 -48.64 -0.27
N LEU A 12 -22.77 -48.10 0.37
CA LEU A 12 -22.68 -46.83 1.10
C LEU A 12 -21.66 -46.89 2.25
N VAL A 13 -21.65 -47.99 3.00
CA VAL A 13 -20.68 -48.23 4.07
C VAL A 13 -19.27 -48.37 3.51
N GLY A 14 -19.09 -49.07 2.39
CA GLY A 14 -17.80 -49.14 1.67
C GLY A 14 -17.28 -47.78 1.24
N ASP A 15 -18.13 -46.97 0.61
CA ASP A 15 -17.77 -45.62 0.14
C ASP A 15 -17.42 -44.68 1.30
N ILE A 16 -18.11 -44.80 2.46
CA ILE A 16 -17.80 -44.04 3.68
C ILE A 16 -16.47 -44.50 4.29
N VAL A 17 -16.19 -45.80 4.30
CA VAL A 17 -14.93 -46.36 4.83
C VAL A 17 -13.75 -45.94 3.95
N GLU A 18 -13.87 -45.97 2.63
CA GLU A 18 -12.82 -45.51 1.71
C GLU A 18 -12.55 -44.01 1.85
N LYS A 19 -13.60 -43.17 1.90
CA LYS A 19 -13.45 -41.72 2.13
C LYS A 19 -12.80 -41.41 3.47
N ASN A 20 -13.18 -42.14 4.53
CA ASN A 20 -12.57 -41.96 5.85
C ASN A 20 -11.11 -42.44 5.87
N GLN A 21 -10.76 -43.50 5.15
CA GLN A 21 -9.36 -43.95 5.03
C GLN A 21 -8.51 -42.94 4.25
N GLN A 22 -9.03 -42.38 3.15
CA GLN A 22 -8.36 -41.31 2.40
C GLN A 22 -8.12 -40.09 3.31
N PHE A 23 -9.16 -39.62 3.99
CA PHE A 23 -9.06 -38.51 4.94
C PHE A 23 -8.05 -38.76 6.07
N LEU A 24 -8.04 -39.96 6.66
CA LEU A 24 -7.08 -40.34 7.69
C LEU A 24 -5.65 -40.45 7.13
N SER A 25 -5.49 -40.88 5.89
CA SER A 25 -4.18 -40.96 5.22
C SER A 25 -3.62 -39.59 4.87
N GLU A 26 -4.46 -38.66 4.39
CA GLU A 26 -4.11 -37.26 4.13
C GLU A 26 -3.72 -36.56 5.44
N THR A 27 -4.51 -36.75 6.50
CA THR A 27 -4.22 -36.18 7.83
C THR A 27 -2.90 -36.71 8.41
N ARG A 28 -2.62 -38.01 8.27
CA ARG A 28 -1.33 -38.61 8.70
C ARG A 28 -0.15 -38.12 7.88
N ASN A 29 -0.34 -37.85 6.58
CA ASN A 29 0.71 -37.30 5.74
C ASN A 29 1.03 -35.85 6.14
N HIS A 30 0.02 -35.02 6.42
CA HIS A 30 0.21 -33.65 6.88
C HIS A 30 0.99 -33.56 8.21
N GLU A 31 0.78 -34.49 9.16
CA GLU A 31 1.59 -34.53 10.39
C GLU A 31 3.04 -34.97 10.16
N LYS A 32 3.28 -35.91 9.23
CA LYS A 32 4.65 -36.32 8.87
C LYS A 32 5.46 -35.15 8.31
N PHE A 33 4.86 -34.31 7.50
CA PHE A 33 5.56 -33.18 6.88
C PHE A 33 5.85 -32.03 7.84
N LYS A 34 5.11 -31.89 8.96
CA LYS A 34 5.47 -30.94 10.04
C LYS A 34 6.85 -31.23 10.63
N SER A 35 7.28 -32.50 10.68
CA SER A 35 8.62 -32.87 11.16
C SER A 35 9.75 -32.37 10.25
N LEU A 36 9.46 -31.99 9.00
CA LEU A 36 10.43 -31.43 8.07
C LEU A 36 10.70 -29.94 8.32
N VAL A 37 9.76 -29.23 8.95
CA VAL A 37 9.84 -27.78 9.14
C VAL A 37 11.15 -27.33 9.80
N PRO A 38 11.67 -27.98 10.88
CA PRO A 38 12.95 -27.60 11.47
C PRO A 38 14.14 -27.72 10.52
N PHE A 39 14.14 -28.68 9.60
CA PHE A 39 15.20 -28.87 8.61
C PHE A 39 15.10 -27.85 7.48
N LEU A 40 13.87 -27.57 7.04
CA LEU A 40 13.60 -26.56 6.01
C LEU A 40 13.96 -25.14 6.50
N MET A 41 13.76 -24.83 7.79
CA MET A 41 14.17 -23.57 8.40
C MET A 41 15.68 -23.30 8.37
N GLN A 42 16.53 -24.28 8.05
CA GLN A 42 17.98 -24.08 7.93
C GLN A 42 18.37 -23.41 6.61
N LYS A 43 17.44 -23.32 5.65
CA LYS A 43 17.64 -22.69 4.35
C LYS A 43 16.76 -21.45 4.22
N ASN A 44 17.11 -20.55 3.30
CA ASN A 44 16.18 -19.49 2.92
C ASN A 44 15.03 -20.10 2.14
N ILE A 45 13.83 -19.52 2.29
CA ILE A 45 12.62 -19.98 1.59
C ILE A 45 12.83 -20.00 0.07
N ASP A 46 13.58 -19.05 -0.47
CA ASP A 46 13.88 -18.92 -1.89
C ASP A 46 14.75 -20.08 -2.43
N ASP A 47 15.47 -20.79 -1.55
CA ASP A 47 16.37 -21.90 -1.89
C ASP A 47 15.70 -23.29 -1.76
N ILE A 48 14.43 -23.34 -1.35
CA ILE A 48 13.70 -24.60 -1.11
C ILE A 48 12.88 -24.97 -2.35
N ASP A 49 13.20 -26.13 -2.94
CA ASP A 49 12.38 -26.70 -4.00
C ASP A 49 11.18 -27.48 -3.42
N PHE A 50 9.98 -27.00 -3.70
CA PHE A 50 8.71 -27.66 -3.32
C PHE A 50 8.04 -28.40 -4.49
N SER A 51 8.71 -28.53 -5.63
CA SER A 51 8.13 -29.11 -6.86
C SER A 51 7.71 -30.58 -6.71
N MET A 52 8.32 -31.31 -5.77
CA MET A 52 8.01 -32.69 -5.45
C MET A 52 6.71 -32.89 -4.64
N PHE A 53 6.15 -31.82 -4.06
CA PHE A 53 4.91 -31.89 -3.28
C PHE A 53 3.71 -31.49 -4.14
N ASP A 54 2.57 -32.13 -3.89
CA ASP A 54 1.29 -31.66 -4.42
C ASP A 54 0.95 -30.27 -3.87
N HIS A 55 -0.06 -29.64 -4.47
CA HIS A 55 -0.45 -28.27 -4.14
C HIS A 55 -0.80 -28.11 -2.64
N ASP A 56 -1.61 -29.01 -2.09
CA ASP A 56 -2.15 -28.88 -0.74
C ASP A 56 -1.06 -29.13 0.32
N THR A 57 -0.20 -30.12 0.08
CA THR A 57 0.97 -30.39 0.92
C THR A 57 1.95 -29.22 0.90
N ARG A 58 2.20 -28.63 -0.27
CA ARG A 58 3.06 -27.45 -0.40
C ARG A 58 2.51 -26.26 0.38
N LEU A 59 1.22 -25.97 0.27
CA LEU A 59 0.58 -24.91 1.03
C LEU A 59 0.67 -25.15 2.54
N HIS A 60 0.44 -26.39 2.99
CA HIS A 60 0.59 -26.75 4.41
C HIS A 60 2.02 -26.52 4.92
N LEU A 61 3.02 -26.96 4.17
CA LEU A 61 4.44 -26.77 4.53
C LEU A 61 4.83 -25.30 4.59
N LEU A 62 4.43 -24.50 3.59
CA LEU A 62 4.69 -23.06 3.57
C LEU A 62 4.01 -22.35 4.75
N ASN A 63 2.76 -22.69 5.07
CA ASN A 63 2.07 -22.14 6.23
C ASN A 63 2.74 -22.52 7.55
N ALA A 64 3.18 -23.77 7.69
CA ALA A 64 3.91 -24.22 8.87
C ALA A 64 5.26 -23.51 9.01
N LEU A 65 6.00 -23.36 7.91
CA LEU A 65 7.25 -22.59 7.88
C LEU A 65 7.02 -21.13 8.28
N GLY A 66 6.01 -20.48 7.71
CA GLY A 66 5.66 -19.10 8.03
C GLY A 66 5.34 -18.92 9.51
N ALA A 67 4.52 -19.81 10.08
CA ALA A 67 4.17 -19.78 11.49
C ALA A 67 5.41 -19.98 12.41
N GLU A 68 6.31 -20.89 12.06
CA GLU A 68 7.53 -21.11 12.84
C GLU A 68 8.54 -19.94 12.72
N HIS A 69 8.68 -19.34 11.54
CA HIS A 69 9.46 -18.11 11.37
C HIS A 69 8.87 -16.96 12.20
N LEU A 70 7.54 -16.82 12.21
CA LEU A 70 6.83 -15.80 13.00
C LEU A 70 7.09 -15.98 14.51
N LYS A 71 6.98 -17.21 15.04
CA LYS A 71 7.27 -17.53 16.45
C LYS A 71 8.69 -17.18 16.86
N LYS A 72 9.66 -17.30 15.94
CA LYS A 72 11.06 -16.94 16.18
C LYS A 72 11.37 -15.45 15.94
N GLY A 73 10.37 -14.64 15.59
CA GLY A 73 10.53 -13.22 15.31
C GLY A 73 11.08 -12.90 13.90
N ASN A 74 11.23 -13.91 13.04
CA ASN A 74 11.73 -13.74 11.67
C ASN A 74 10.59 -13.33 10.73
N ILE A 75 10.10 -12.09 10.88
CA ILE A 75 8.89 -11.61 10.17
C ILE A 75 9.05 -11.62 8.65
N GLU A 76 10.21 -11.25 8.11
CA GLU A 76 10.43 -11.21 6.65
C GLU A 76 10.31 -12.60 5.99
N ALA A 77 10.91 -13.61 6.60
CA ALA A 77 10.78 -14.99 6.14
C ALA A 77 9.33 -15.49 6.30
N SER A 78 8.67 -15.11 7.39
CA SER A 78 7.26 -15.42 7.61
C SER A 78 6.36 -14.85 6.50
N LEU A 79 6.53 -13.56 6.17
CA LEU A 79 5.81 -12.89 5.09
C LEU A 79 6.02 -13.62 3.76
N LYS A 80 7.27 -13.93 3.39
CA LYS A 80 7.56 -14.69 2.16
C LYS A 80 6.83 -16.03 2.12
N ALA A 81 6.87 -16.80 3.21
CA ALA A 81 6.19 -18.08 3.30
C ALA A 81 4.67 -17.93 3.10
N PHE A 82 4.05 -16.94 3.74
CA PHE A 82 2.61 -16.71 3.64
C PHE A 82 2.18 -16.12 2.29
N ILE A 83 3.02 -15.31 1.63
CA ILE A 83 2.78 -14.85 0.26
C ILE A 83 2.76 -16.06 -0.69
N LEU A 84 3.77 -16.93 -0.61
CA LEU A 84 3.84 -18.15 -1.43
C LEU A 84 2.68 -19.11 -1.12
N ALA A 85 2.22 -19.14 0.13
CA ALA A 85 1.05 -19.91 0.53
C ALA A 85 -0.29 -19.23 0.18
N SER A 86 -0.28 -17.99 -0.32
CA SER A 86 -1.47 -17.14 -0.49
C SER A 86 -2.34 -17.05 0.78
N ASN A 87 -1.72 -17.12 1.97
CA ASN A 87 -2.42 -17.13 3.24
C ASN A 87 -2.75 -15.70 3.70
N ARG A 88 -3.90 -15.20 3.23
CA ARG A 88 -4.40 -13.86 3.55
C ARG A 88 -4.62 -13.63 5.04
N SER A 89 -5.09 -14.65 5.78
CA SER A 89 -5.35 -14.54 7.22
C SER A 89 -4.07 -14.24 7.98
N ALA A 90 -3.01 -15.02 7.73
CA ALA A 90 -1.74 -14.84 8.41
C ALA A 90 -1.05 -13.50 8.03
N LEU A 91 -1.16 -13.07 6.77
CA LEU A 91 -0.68 -11.74 6.33
C LEU A 91 -1.44 -10.62 7.05
N ASN A 92 -2.76 -10.76 7.22
CA ASN A 92 -3.58 -9.84 7.98
C ASN A 92 -3.21 -9.79 9.47
N GLU A 93 -2.90 -10.94 10.08
CA GLU A 93 -2.44 -11.00 11.48
C GLU A 93 -1.09 -10.28 11.67
N ILE A 94 -0.17 -10.42 10.70
CA ILE A 94 1.09 -9.66 10.70
C ILE A 94 0.81 -8.16 10.55
N GLY A 95 -0.16 -7.79 9.69
CA GLY A 95 -0.61 -6.40 9.57
C GLY A 95 -1.16 -5.86 10.89
N ASP A 96 -2.02 -6.61 11.57
CA ASP A 96 -2.58 -6.23 12.89
C ASP A 96 -1.48 -6.05 13.94
N TYR A 97 -0.48 -6.94 13.93
CA TYR A 97 0.70 -6.80 14.78
C TYR A 97 1.45 -5.48 14.51
N TYR A 98 1.71 -5.14 13.24
CA TYR A 98 2.35 -3.88 12.90
C TYR A 98 1.52 -2.66 13.30
N VAL A 99 0.18 -2.72 13.18
CA VAL A 99 -0.70 -1.66 13.69
C VAL A 99 -0.54 -1.51 15.21
N SER A 100 -0.48 -2.61 15.96
CA SER A 100 -0.28 -2.57 17.42
C SER A 100 1.06 -1.95 17.84
N CYS A 101 2.08 -2.03 16.97
CA CYS A 101 3.39 -1.43 17.16
C CYS A 101 3.53 -0.03 16.54
N TYR A 102 2.43 0.59 16.08
CA TYR A 102 2.44 1.89 15.38
C TYR A 102 3.31 1.93 14.10
N GLN A 103 3.58 0.77 13.49
CA GLN A 103 4.34 0.63 12.25
C GLN A 103 3.41 0.64 11.03
N HIS A 104 2.72 1.77 10.81
CA HIS A 104 1.64 1.87 9.82
C HIS A 104 2.05 1.53 8.38
N SER A 105 3.20 2.01 7.88
CA SER A 105 3.65 1.68 6.51
C SER A 105 3.88 0.18 6.32
N ARG A 106 4.39 -0.53 7.34
CA ARG A 106 4.55 -2.00 7.28
C ARG A 106 3.21 -2.73 7.35
N ALA A 107 2.26 -2.22 8.14
CA ALA A 107 0.90 -2.75 8.17
C ALA A 107 0.21 -2.59 6.80
N ILE A 108 0.38 -1.44 6.13
CA ILE A 108 -0.16 -1.18 4.78
C ILE A 108 0.42 -2.19 3.79
N GLU A 109 1.73 -2.44 3.83
CA GLU A 109 2.36 -3.45 2.97
C GLU A 109 1.80 -4.86 3.23
N ALA A 110 1.66 -5.26 4.49
CA ALA A 110 1.09 -6.56 4.85
C ALA A 110 -0.36 -6.72 4.37
N TYR A 111 -1.23 -5.71 4.56
CA TYR A 111 -2.61 -5.76 4.08
C TYR A 111 -2.70 -5.69 2.56
N LYS A 112 -1.80 -4.96 1.89
CA LYS A 112 -1.69 -4.94 0.44
C LYS A 112 -1.35 -6.33 -0.11
N LEU A 113 -0.40 -7.03 0.52
CA LEU A 113 -0.04 -8.40 0.17
C LEU A 113 -1.19 -9.38 0.44
N ALA A 114 -1.98 -9.16 1.51
CA ALA A 114 -3.18 -9.93 1.79
C ALA A 114 -4.34 -9.64 0.81
N GLY A 115 -4.30 -8.48 0.12
CA GLY A 115 -5.39 -7.99 -0.71
C GLY A 115 -6.61 -7.53 0.11
N ASP A 116 -6.40 -7.12 1.37
CA ASP A 116 -7.47 -6.71 2.28
C ASP A 116 -7.72 -5.21 2.21
N ASN A 117 -8.56 -4.82 1.25
CA ASN A 117 -8.93 -3.42 1.05
C ASN A 117 -9.75 -2.84 2.22
N ALA A 118 -10.47 -3.68 2.97
CA ALA A 118 -11.27 -3.22 4.10
C ALA A 118 -10.37 -2.78 5.26
N LYS A 119 -9.37 -3.60 5.61
CA LYS A 119 -8.37 -3.24 6.62
C LYS A 119 -7.52 -2.05 6.20
N LEU A 120 -7.15 -1.95 4.93
CA LEU A 120 -6.45 -0.76 4.40
C LEU A 120 -7.28 0.51 4.55
N LEU A 121 -8.58 0.46 4.23
CA LEU A 121 -9.48 1.58 4.39
C LEU A 121 -9.63 2.00 5.85
N GLU A 122 -9.81 1.02 6.76
CA GLU A 122 -9.92 1.26 8.20
C GLU A 122 -8.65 1.90 8.76
N LEU A 123 -7.49 1.33 8.45
CA LEU A 123 -6.20 1.86 8.85
C LEU A 123 -5.99 3.28 8.31
N GLY A 124 -6.30 3.52 7.03
CA GLY A 124 -6.19 4.84 6.43
C GLY A 124 -7.06 5.88 7.13
N LYS A 125 -8.33 5.55 7.42
CA LYS A 125 -9.24 6.43 8.18
C LYS A 125 -8.71 6.70 9.59
N ARG A 126 -8.23 5.68 10.28
CA ARG A 126 -7.64 5.82 11.60
C ARG A 126 -6.42 6.75 11.57
N CYS A 127 -5.48 6.53 10.65
CA CYS A 127 -4.31 7.40 10.47
C CYS A 127 -4.72 8.84 10.15
N LEU A 128 -5.76 9.06 9.34
CA LEU A 128 -6.28 10.39 9.04
C LEU A 128 -6.80 11.08 10.32
N THR A 129 -7.59 10.39 11.13
CA THR A 129 -8.12 10.92 12.40
C THR A 129 -7.02 11.20 13.43
N GLU A 130 -5.98 10.38 13.46
CA GLU A 130 -4.80 10.56 14.33
C GLU A 130 -3.84 11.65 13.81
N GLY A 131 -4.08 12.20 12.61
CA GLY A 131 -3.25 13.23 11.98
C GLY A 131 -2.01 12.70 11.26
N ASN A 132 -1.85 11.38 11.14
CA ASN A 132 -0.79 10.74 10.35
C ASN A 132 -1.17 10.72 8.86
N LEU A 133 -1.13 11.90 8.23
CA LEU A 133 -1.52 12.10 6.84
C LEU A 133 -0.75 11.19 5.87
N LYS A 134 0.57 11.04 6.05
CA LYS A 134 1.42 10.22 5.18
C LYS A 134 0.90 8.78 5.05
N SER A 135 0.64 8.14 6.19
CA SER A 135 0.18 6.74 6.20
C SER A 135 -1.25 6.62 5.69
N ALA A 136 -2.11 7.60 5.98
CA ALA A 136 -3.47 7.64 5.45
C ALA A 136 -3.49 7.70 3.91
N ILE A 137 -2.70 8.62 3.33
CA ILE A 137 -2.58 8.80 1.89
C ILE A 137 -2.03 7.53 1.24
N GLU A 138 -0.99 6.92 1.83
CA GLU A 138 -0.41 5.67 1.34
C GLU A 138 -1.46 4.56 1.29
N ALA A 139 -2.24 4.37 2.37
CA ALA A 139 -3.30 3.37 2.41
C ALA A 139 -4.39 3.61 1.35
N PHE A 140 -4.88 4.85 1.22
CA PHE A 140 -5.93 5.18 0.25
C PHE A 140 -5.44 5.09 -1.21
N LYS A 141 -4.17 5.41 -1.48
CA LYS A 141 -3.55 5.20 -2.80
C LYS A 141 -3.51 3.72 -3.18
N VAL A 142 -3.18 2.84 -2.23
CA VAL A 142 -3.12 1.39 -2.49
C VAL A 142 -4.48 0.85 -2.95
N ILE A 143 -5.57 1.31 -2.34
CA ILE A 143 -6.93 0.87 -2.70
C ILE A 143 -7.61 1.74 -3.77
N ASN A 144 -6.91 2.77 -4.28
CA ASN A 144 -7.43 3.75 -5.23
C ASN A 144 -8.76 4.41 -4.79
N ASP A 145 -8.90 4.68 -3.49
CA ASP A 145 -10.10 5.33 -2.95
C ASP A 145 -10.01 6.85 -3.13
N LYS A 146 -10.52 7.31 -4.27
CA LYS A 146 -10.52 8.72 -4.66
C LYS A 146 -11.26 9.62 -3.65
N ARG A 147 -12.33 9.12 -3.02
CA ARG A 147 -13.11 9.90 -2.07
C ARG A 147 -12.32 10.13 -0.79
N SER A 148 -11.75 9.06 -0.23
CA SER A 148 -10.93 9.17 0.99
C SER A 148 -9.65 9.98 0.74
N LEU A 149 -9.07 9.91 -0.47
CA LEU A 149 -7.97 10.80 -0.88
C LEU A 149 -8.41 12.27 -0.91
N LEU A 150 -9.56 12.59 -1.50
CA LEU A 150 -10.10 13.95 -1.53
C LEU A 150 -10.29 14.51 -0.12
N ASP A 151 -10.92 13.72 0.77
CA ASP A 151 -11.13 14.10 2.18
C ASP A 151 -9.79 14.34 2.90
N ALA A 152 -8.78 13.50 2.65
CA ALA A 152 -7.44 13.68 3.20
C ALA A 152 -6.73 14.94 2.65
N GLY A 153 -6.97 15.29 1.38
CA GLY A 153 -6.43 16.49 0.76
C GLY A 153 -7.04 17.76 1.34
N ASP A 154 -8.36 17.77 1.55
CA ASP A 154 -9.04 18.89 2.19
C ASP A 154 -8.62 19.05 3.66
N GLU A 155 -8.40 17.95 4.38
CA GLU A 155 -7.87 17.99 5.75
C GLU A 155 -6.42 18.49 5.80
N ALA A 156 -5.58 18.10 4.84
CA ALA A 156 -4.21 18.60 4.72
C ALA A 156 -4.21 20.12 4.46
N LEU A 157 -5.09 20.61 3.58
CA LEU A 157 -5.26 22.04 3.33
C LEU A 157 -5.65 22.82 4.59
N LYS A 158 -6.64 22.35 5.35
CA LYS A 158 -7.07 23.00 6.60
C LYS A 158 -5.95 23.12 7.64
N LYS A 159 -4.97 22.22 7.59
CA LYS A 159 -3.80 22.20 8.48
C LYS A 159 -2.56 22.88 7.87
N SER A 160 -2.71 23.58 6.74
CA SER A 160 -1.62 24.18 5.97
C SER A 160 -0.48 23.18 5.64
N LYS A 161 -0.82 21.90 5.47
CA LYS A 161 0.08 20.83 5.04
C LYS A 161 0.07 20.73 3.52
N TYR A 162 0.60 21.78 2.89
CA TYR A 162 0.49 22.00 1.45
C TYR A 162 1.18 20.93 0.60
N ASP A 163 2.33 20.43 1.05
CA ASP A 163 3.05 19.33 0.42
C ASP A 163 2.17 18.08 0.23
N PHE A 164 1.48 17.65 1.29
CA PHE A 164 0.55 16.52 1.22
C PHE A 164 -0.68 16.84 0.36
N ALA A 165 -1.24 18.04 0.46
CA ALA A 165 -2.38 18.45 -0.36
C ALA A 165 -2.03 18.43 -1.87
N ILE A 166 -0.85 18.96 -2.25
CA ILE A 166 -0.35 18.94 -3.63
C ILE A 166 -0.18 17.49 -4.11
N GLU A 167 0.45 16.63 -3.31
CA GLU A 167 0.65 15.22 -3.66
C GLU A 167 -0.68 14.52 -3.96
N ILE A 168 -1.68 14.74 -3.12
CA ILE A 168 -3.02 14.15 -3.26
C ILE A 168 -3.73 14.68 -4.49
N PHE A 169 -3.86 16.01 -4.63
CA PHE A 169 -4.65 16.58 -5.72
C PHE A 169 -3.98 16.40 -7.08
N ASN A 170 -2.65 16.31 -7.13
CA ASN A 170 -1.93 15.90 -8.33
C ASN A 170 -2.22 14.43 -8.70
N ALA A 171 -2.23 13.52 -7.72
CA ALA A 171 -2.60 12.12 -7.96
C ALA A 171 -4.07 11.94 -8.39
N LEU A 172 -4.95 12.86 -7.97
CA LEU A 172 -6.35 12.91 -8.39
C LEU A 172 -6.59 13.69 -9.69
N GLU A 173 -5.54 14.28 -10.27
CA GLU A 173 -5.62 15.21 -11.42
C GLU A 173 -6.61 16.38 -11.19
N ASN A 174 -6.81 16.78 -9.93
CA ASN A 174 -7.75 17.83 -9.55
C ASN A 174 -7.08 19.21 -9.68
N ARG A 175 -7.10 19.75 -10.90
CA ARG A 175 -6.49 21.04 -11.25
C ARG A 175 -7.08 22.20 -10.46
N GLU A 176 -8.39 22.20 -10.23
CA GLU A 176 -9.07 23.27 -9.47
C GLU A 176 -8.54 23.34 -8.04
N LYS A 177 -8.45 22.19 -7.36
CA LYS A 177 -7.89 22.11 -6.01
C LYS A 177 -6.42 22.47 -5.97
N LEU A 178 -5.62 22.10 -6.97
CA LEU A 178 -4.21 22.51 -7.06
C LEU A 178 -4.07 24.05 -7.19
N VAL A 179 -4.94 24.70 -7.96
CA VAL A 179 -4.98 26.17 -8.04
C VAL A 179 -5.36 26.78 -6.69
N GLU A 180 -6.35 26.21 -5.99
CA GLU A 180 -6.74 26.62 -4.63
C GLU A 180 -5.54 26.53 -3.68
N VAL A 181 -4.82 25.41 -3.68
CA VAL A 181 -3.62 25.21 -2.85
C VAL A 181 -2.56 26.27 -3.16
N GLY A 182 -2.27 26.51 -4.44
CA GLY A 182 -1.26 27.50 -4.85
C GLY A 182 -1.60 28.92 -4.40
N LYS A 183 -2.88 29.31 -4.48
CA LYS A 183 -3.36 30.62 -3.99
C LYS A 183 -3.21 30.76 -2.49
N LEU A 184 -3.55 29.71 -1.73
CA LEU A 184 -3.37 29.69 -0.27
C LEU A 184 -1.88 29.76 0.10
N CYS A 185 -1.03 29.01 -0.59
CA CYS A 185 0.43 29.06 -0.38
C CYS A 185 0.97 30.48 -0.60
N LEU A 186 0.54 31.18 -1.65
CA LEU A 186 0.93 32.57 -1.88
C LEU A 186 0.46 33.52 -0.78
N ALA A 187 -0.77 33.35 -0.28
CA ALA A 187 -1.28 34.13 0.83
C ALA A 187 -0.46 33.94 2.12
N ASP A 188 0.04 32.73 2.33
CA ASP A 188 0.91 32.36 3.46
C ASP A 188 2.41 32.62 3.18
N ASN A 189 2.73 33.25 2.04
CA ASN A 189 4.09 33.53 1.56
C ASN A 189 4.97 32.27 1.38
N ASP A 190 4.36 31.10 1.23
CA ASP A 190 5.01 29.84 0.86
C ASP A 190 5.13 29.72 -0.66
N VAL A 191 6.09 30.47 -1.20
CA VAL A 191 6.39 30.51 -2.63
C VAL A 191 6.73 29.13 -3.19
N THR A 192 7.42 28.29 -2.42
CA THR A 192 7.90 26.98 -2.91
C THR A 192 6.72 26.05 -3.22
N ASN A 193 5.78 25.92 -2.28
CA ASN A 193 4.61 25.09 -2.51
C ASN A 193 3.65 25.71 -3.52
N ALA A 194 3.57 27.04 -3.62
CA ALA A 194 2.81 27.71 -4.67
C ALA A 194 3.29 27.32 -6.08
N ILE A 195 4.61 27.34 -6.32
CA ILE A 195 5.20 26.93 -7.60
C ILE A 195 4.84 25.48 -7.91
N LEU A 196 5.01 24.57 -6.95
CA LEU A 196 4.71 23.16 -7.13
C LEU A 196 3.23 22.94 -7.47
N ALA A 197 2.32 23.60 -6.77
CA ALA A 197 0.88 23.51 -6.97
C ALA A 197 0.47 24.02 -8.36
N PHE A 198 0.88 25.23 -8.75
CA PHE A 198 0.50 25.80 -10.05
C PHE A 198 1.15 25.08 -11.24
N LYS A 199 2.38 24.58 -11.06
CA LYS A 199 3.03 23.73 -12.05
C LYS A 199 2.26 22.42 -12.25
N ALA A 200 1.85 21.77 -11.16
CA ALA A 200 1.04 20.56 -11.22
C ALA A 200 -0.35 20.82 -11.84
N ALA A 201 -0.94 22.00 -11.59
CA ALA A 201 -2.20 22.42 -12.20
C ALA A 201 -2.09 22.74 -13.71
N GLY A 202 -0.87 22.94 -14.22
CA GLY A 202 -0.60 23.33 -15.60
C GLY A 202 -1.11 24.72 -15.95
N GLN A 203 -1.01 25.69 -15.03
CA GLN A 203 -1.52 27.05 -15.18
C GLN A 203 -0.35 28.06 -15.27
N PRO A 204 0.15 28.38 -16.47
CA PRO A 204 1.28 29.31 -16.63
C PRO A 204 0.96 30.74 -16.18
N GLU A 205 -0.30 31.17 -16.21
CA GLU A 205 -0.75 32.47 -15.74
C GLU A 205 -0.43 32.66 -14.25
N TYR A 206 -0.77 31.67 -13.42
CA TYR A 206 -0.46 31.72 -11.99
C TYR A 206 1.04 31.60 -11.70
N LEU A 207 1.80 30.88 -12.54
CA LEU A 207 3.26 30.89 -12.42
C LEU A 207 3.84 32.29 -12.71
N ASN A 208 3.30 33.04 -13.68
CA ASN A 208 3.70 34.43 -13.89
C ASN A 208 3.42 35.30 -12.65
N GLU A 209 2.26 35.14 -12.00
CA GLU A 209 1.94 35.84 -10.75
C GLU A 209 2.93 35.52 -9.64
N VAL A 210 3.34 34.24 -9.50
CA VAL A 210 4.40 33.85 -8.55
C VAL A 210 5.72 34.53 -8.90
N GLY A 211 6.08 34.59 -10.18
CA GLY A 211 7.26 35.32 -10.66
C GLY A 211 7.23 36.79 -10.26
N ASP A 212 6.09 37.47 -10.42
CA ASP A 212 5.91 38.87 -10.01
C ASP A 212 6.08 39.05 -8.50
N VAL A 213 5.56 38.13 -7.69
CA VAL A 213 5.74 38.12 -6.23
C VAL A 213 7.23 37.95 -5.88
N CYS A 214 7.92 36.99 -6.51
CA CYS A 214 9.35 36.78 -6.30
C CYS A 214 10.17 38.02 -6.67
N LEU A 215 9.85 38.69 -7.78
CA LEU A 215 10.52 39.95 -8.18
C LEU A 215 10.35 41.04 -7.14
N LYS A 216 9.11 41.27 -6.68
CA LYS A 216 8.81 42.29 -5.66
C LYS A 216 9.55 42.01 -4.35
N ASN A 217 9.73 40.74 -4.01
CA ASN A 217 10.43 40.31 -2.81
C ASN A 217 11.97 40.25 -2.98
N GLY A 218 12.50 40.57 -4.16
CA GLY A 218 13.93 40.55 -4.45
C GLY A 218 14.52 39.14 -4.70
N SER A 219 13.69 38.11 -4.81
CA SER A 219 14.10 36.72 -5.08
C SER A 219 14.32 36.49 -6.58
N LEU A 220 15.30 37.18 -7.15
CA LEU A 220 15.51 37.28 -8.61
C LEU A 220 15.79 35.92 -9.28
N LYS A 221 16.56 35.04 -8.63
CA LYS A 221 16.84 33.70 -9.15
C LYS A 221 15.56 32.86 -9.27
N THR A 222 14.75 32.83 -8.21
CA THR A 222 13.47 32.12 -8.20
C THR A 222 12.50 32.71 -9.22
N ALA A 223 12.42 34.04 -9.31
CA ALA A 223 11.59 34.72 -10.31
C ALA A 223 11.97 34.28 -11.73
N TYR A 224 13.27 34.30 -12.07
CA TYR A 224 13.77 33.83 -13.35
C TYR A 224 13.34 32.38 -13.65
N GLU A 225 13.58 31.46 -12.72
CA GLU A 225 13.22 30.03 -12.88
C GLU A 225 11.71 29.86 -13.10
N VAL A 226 10.89 30.59 -12.34
CA VAL A 226 9.42 30.51 -12.43
C VAL A 226 8.91 31.08 -13.75
N TYR A 227 9.42 32.22 -14.23
CA TYR A 227 9.02 32.74 -15.55
C TYR A 227 9.42 31.79 -16.69
N GLN A 228 10.55 31.09 -16.57
CA GLN A 228 10.89 30.04 -17.52
C GLN A 228 9.89 28.89 -17.50
N MET A 229 9.48 28.43 -16.31
CA MET A 229 8.44 27.40 -16.17
C MET A 229 7.10 27.86 -16.74
N ALA A 230 6.76 29.15 -16.61
CA ALA A 230 5.56 29.75 -17.18
C ALA A 230 5.63 29.96 -18.71
N GLY A 231 6.80 29.76 -19.33
CA GLY A 231 7.02 30.07 -20.74
C GLY A 231 7.14 31.57 -21.06
N ASN A 232 7.28 32.43 -20.05
CA ASN A 232 7.42 33.88 -20.21
C ASN A 232 8.88 34.25 -20.52
N GLN A 233 9.26 34.04 -21.79
CA GLN A 233 10.62 34.29 -22.27
C GLN A 233 11.05 35.75 -22.13
N MET A 234 10.11 36.70 -22.25
CA MET A 234 10.41 38.13 -22.15
C MET A 234 10.92 38.49 -20.74
N MET A 235 10.16 38.11 -19.70
CA MET A 235 10.55 38.39 -18.31
C MET A 235 11.77 37.59 -17.90
N ALA A 236 11.86 36.31 -18.29
CA ALA A 236 13.05 35.51 -18.02
C ALA A 236 14.32 36.11 -18.65
N ALA A 237 14.27 36.57 -19.89
CA ALA A 237 15.40 37.21 -20.56
C ALA A 237 15.78 38.54 -19.89
N PHE A 238 14.79 39.36 -19.51
CA PHE A 238 15.03 40.61 -18.79
C PHE A 238 15.79 40.38 -17.48
N ILE A 239 15.35 39.42 -16.66
CA ILE A 239 16.00 39.13 -15.38
C ILE A 239 17.42 38.62 -15.59
N LYS A 240 17.59 37.68 -16.53
CA LYS A 240 18.90 37.11 -16.86
C LYS A 240 19.89 38.16 -17.34
N GLN A 241 19.47 39.12 -18.14
CA GLN A 241 20.40 40.12 -18.69
C GLN A 241 20.85 41.16 -17.67
N ASN A 242 20.06 41.41 -16.63
CA ASN A 242 20.29 42.53 -15.71
C ASN A 242 20.72 42.09 -14.31
N PHE A 243 20.46 40.84 -13.90
CA PHE A 243 20.58 40.46 -12.49
C PHE A 243 21.16 39.05 -12.21
N VAL A 244 21.29 38.17 -13.21
CA VAL A 244 21.80 36.79 -13.05
C VAL A 244 22.98 36.55 -13.97
#